data_AF-A0A4Q0YR95-F1
#
_entry.id   AF-A0A4Q0YR95-F1
#
_cell.length_a   1.000
_cell.length_b   1.000
_cell.length_c   1.000
_cell.angle_alpha   90.00
_cell.angle_beta   90.00
_cell.angle_gamma   90.00
#
_symmetry.space_group_name_H-M   'P 1'
#
loop_
_entity.id
_entity.type
_entity.pdbx_description
1 polymer ?
#
loop_
_entity_poly.entity_id
_entity_poly.type
_entity_poly.pdbx_seq_one_letter_code
_entity_poly.pdbx_strand_id
1 'polypeptide(L)'
;MTHRRNAVPQDAVFPFCYGEREFKLSGHKGKLPIEAPDWFHSIALTIVARRFEDLNDLMAIEENGLLEYRSKQTKLAMDLCLHCLGLKPSAEPSELLDTFLAEIESNQKIQEKKELALGGLTITLGFFDVMRAIHAKDETDYRQAIYKAVEMHKEWFTHDEDFSGRIIGYISLPLLAAAKYAYSKYGFNIDFESPYLPTYIFMDQK
;
A
#
# COMPACT_ATOMS: atom_id res chain seq x y z
N MET A 1 1.90 24.82 -19.68
CA MET A 1 0.76 25.28 -18.86
C MET A 1 0.71 24.36 -17.65
N THR A 2 1.14 24.87 -16.50
CA THR A 2 1.14 24.15 -15.22
C THR A 2 -0.30 23.97 -14.77
N HIS A 3 -0.79 22.72 -14.74
CA HIS A 3 -2.07 22.41 -14.12
C HIS A 3 -2.05 22.94 -12.68
N ARG A 4 -3.03 23.79 -12.36
CA ARG A 4 -3.24 24.30 -11.01
C ARG A 4 -3.41 23.09 -10.10
N ARG A 5 -2.52 22.93 -9.12
CA ARG A 5 -2.78 22.08 -7.94
C ARG A 5 -4.21 22.36 -7.48
N ASN A 6 -4.95 21.32 -7.12
CA ASN A 6 -6.17 21.41 -6.34
C ASN A 6 -5.86 22.01 -4.96
N ALA A 7 -5.45 23.29 -4.93
CA ALA A 7 -5.29 24.08 -3.74
C ALA A 7 -6.68 24.59 -3.39
N VAL A 8 -7.48 23.73 -2.75
CA VAL A 8 -8.70 24.19 -2.08
C VAL A 8 -8.24 25.24 -1.05
N PRO A 9 -8.73 26.49 -1.10
CA PRO A 9 -8.38 27.49 -0.11
C PRO A 9 -8.65 26.96 1.30
N GLN A 10 -7.76 27.28 2.23
CA GLN A 10 -8.02 27.04 3.65
C GLN A 10 -9.38 27.66 3.98
N ASP A 11 -10.28 26.87 4.56
CA ASP A 11 -11.67 27.24 4.90
C ASP A 11 -12.70 27.21 3.75
N ALA A 12 -12.31 26.83 2.53
CA ALA A 12 -13.29 26.54 1.48
C ALA A 12 -13.98 25.21 1.76
N VAL A 13 -15.31 25.26 1.88
CA VAL A 13 -16.18 24.09 2.00
C VAL A 13 -16.44 23.54 0.60
N PHE A 14 -15.96 22.32 0.35
CA PHE A 14 -16.27 21.59 -0.87
C PHE A 14 -17.50 20.71 -0.64
N PRO A 15 -18.62 20.96 -1.35
CA PRO A 15 -19.77 20.08 -1.32
C PRO A 15 -19.46 18.81 -2.11
N PHE A 16 -19.60 17.66 -1.46
CA PHE A 16 -19.49 16.33 -2.05
C PHE A 16 -20.80 15.58 -1.80
N CYS A 17 -21.46 15.09 -2.85
CA CYS A 17 -22.65 14.25 -2.69
C CYS A 17 -22.30 12.78 -2.88
N TYR A 18 -22.75 11.94 -1.96
CA TYR A 18 -22.72 10.48 -2.10
C TYR A 18 -24.13 9.93 -1.92
N GLY A 19 -24.71 9.43 -3.02
CA GLY A 19 -26.14 9.16 -3.10
C GLY A 19 -26.95 10.44 -2.89
N GLU A 20 -27.94 10.39 -2.01
CA GLU A 20 -28.79 11.54 -1.66
C GLU A 20 -28.20 12.42 -0.55
N ARG A 21 -27.03 12.07 -0.03
CA ARG A 21 -26.42 12.76 1.12
C ARG A 21 -25.34 13.73 0.67
N GLU A 22 -25.51 15.00 1.04
CA GLU A 22 -24.49 16.03 0.87
C GLU A 22 -23.54 16.05 2.07
N PHE A 23 -22.24 16.05 1.78
CA PHE A 23 -21.15 16.24 2.73
C PHE A 23 -20.50 17.59 2.46
N LYS A 24 -20.21 18.32 3.53
CA LYS A 24 -19.52 19.61 3.48
C LYS A 24 -18.12 19.41 4.03
N LEU A 25 -17.16 19.20 3.13
CA LEU A 25 -15.79 18.89 3.50
C LEU A 25 -14.98 20.18 3.53
N SER A 26 -14.34 20.48 4.66
CA SER A 26 -13.42 21.62 4.75
C SER A 26 -12.08 21.27 4.13
N GLY A 27 -11.60 22.10 3.21
CA GLY A 27 -10.24 22.02 2.69
C GLY A 27 -9.23 22.25 3.81
N HIS A 28 -8.27 21.34 3.94
CA HIS A 28 -7.10 21.52 4.80
C HIS A 28 -5.86 21.65 3.91
N LYS A 29 -4.93 22.55 4.25
CA LYS A 29 -3.60 22.49 3.66
C LYS A 29 -2.99 21.15 4.05
N GLY A 30 -2.73 20.30 3.07
CA GLY A 30 -1.94 19.09 3.29
C GLY A 30 -0.64 19.46 3.99
N LYS A 31 -0.29 18.75 5.06
CA LYS A 31 1.02 18.92 5.69
C LYS A 31 2.04 18.35 4.71
N LEU A 32 3.04 19.17 4.36
CA LEU A 32 4.25 18.72 3.69
C LEU A 32 5.38 18.71 4.71
N PRO A 33 6.28 17.71 4.68
CA PRO A 33 6.25 16.55 3.79
C PRO A 33 5.12 15.56 4.11
N ILE A 34 4.72 14.74 3.12
CA ILE A 34 3.70 13.67 3.30
C ILE A 34 4.42 12.40 3.75
N GLU A 35 3.89 11.70 4.74
CA GLU A 35 4.47 10.41 5.14
C GLU A 35 4.36 9.38 4.01
N ALA A 36 5.48 8.74 3.67
CA ALA A 36 5.53 7.79 2.56
C ALA A 36 4.49 6.64 2.67
N PRO A 37 4.21 6.06 3.86
CA PRO A 37 3.14 5.07 3.99
C PRO A 37 1.74 5.60 3.62
N ASP A 38 1.39 6.81 4.04
CA ASP A 38 0.08 7.43 3.74
C ASP A 38 -0.06 7.76 2.26
N TRP A 39 1.03 8.21 1.65
CA TRP A 39 1.10 8.39 0.20
C TRP A 39 0.92 7.06 -0.54
N PHE A 40 1.57 5.99 -0.10
CA PHE A 40 1.43 4.67 -0.72
C PHE A 40 0.01 4.10 -0.56
N HIS A 41 -0.66 4.36 0.57
CA HIS A 41 -2.08 4.06 0.73
C HIS A 41 -2.95 4.76 -0.31
N SER A 42 -2.61 5.99 -0.68
CA SER A 42 -3.31 6.72 -1.76
C SER A 42 -3.10 6.06 -3.13
N ILE A 43 -1.89 5.54 -3.41
CA ILE A 43 -1.64 4.73 -4.62
C ILE A 43 -2.50 3.47 -4.61
N ALA A 44 -2.50 2.73 -3.50
CA ALA A 44 -3.26 1.51 -3.37
C ALA A 44 -4.77 1.73 -3.59
N LEU A 45 -5.33 2.79 -2.97
CA LEU A 45 -6.73 3.18 -3.18
C LEU A 45 -7.02 3.55 -4.63
N THR A 46 -6.10 4.25 -5.30
CA THR A 46 -6.22 4.62 -6.71
C THR A 46 -6.29 3.39 -7.62
N ILE A 47 -5.45 2.38 -7.34
CA ILE A 47 -5.48 1.09 -8.05
C ILE A 47 -6.80 0.35 -7.80
N VAL A 48 -7.22 0.25 -6.53
CA VAL A 48 -8.47 -0.43 -6.16
C VAL A 48 -9.68 0.22 -6.82
N ALA A 49 -9.72 1.56 -6.84
CA ALA A 49 -10.78 2.35 -7.46
C ALA A 49 -10.66 2.49 -8.99
N ARG A 50 -9.61 1.90 -9.61
CA ARG A 50 -9.32 1.99 -11.05
C ARG A 50 -9.15 3.42 -11.59
N ARG A 51 -8.75 4.37 -10.75
CA ARG A 51 -8.53 5.77 -11.11
C ARG A 51 -7.11 6.00 -11.61
N PHE A 52 -6.66 5.19 -12.56
CA PHE A 52 -5.25 5.13 -12.97
C PHE A 52 -4.70 6.47 -13.48
N GLU A 53 -5.57 7.36 -13.96
CA GLU A 53 -5.23 8.72 -14.34
C GLU A 53 -4.62 9.55 -13.18
N ASP A 54 -5.01 9.27 -11.93
CA ASP A 54 -4.52 9.97 -10.75
C ASP A 54 -3.13 9.48 -10.30
N LEU A 55 -2.66 8.33 -10.82
CA LEU A 55 -1.35 7.80 -10.47
C LEU A 55 -0.20 8.73 -10.87
N ASN A 56 -0.35 9.47 -11.97
CA ASN A 56 0.68 10.43 -12.41
C ASN A 56 0.88 11.55 -11.39
N ASP A 57 -0.22 12.09 -10.86
CA ASP A 57 -0.18 13.15 -9.85
C ASP A 57 0.39 12.63 -8.52
N LEU A 58 0.08 11.38 -8.15
CA LEU A 58 0.65 10.73 -6.98
C LEU A 58 2.15 10.47 -7.15
N MET A 59 2.60 9.98 -8.30
CA MET A 59 4.02 9.73 -8.56
C MET A 59 4.83 11.03 -8.59
N ALA A 60 4.26 12.14 -9.08
CA ALA A 60 4.91 13.44 -9.05
C ALA A 60 5.26 13.91 -7.62
N ILE A 61 4.56 13.46 -6.58
CA ILE A 61 4.89 13.77 -5.17
C ILE A 61 6.26 13.16 -4.81
N GLU A 62 6.49 11.91 -5.19
CA GLU A 62 7.75 11.20 -4.94
C GLU A 62 8.90 11.80 -5.76
N GLU A 63 8.67 12.06 -7.05
CA GLU A 63 9.67 12.63 -7.97
C GLU A 63 10.14 14.02 -7.54
N ASN A 64 9.26 14.81 -6.92
CA ASN A 64 9.59 16.14 -6.40
C ASN A 64 10.15 16.10 -4.96
N GLY A 65 10.43 14.92 -4.41
CA GLY A 65 11.01 14.77 -3.07
C GLY A 65 10.11 15.25 -1.94
N LEU A 66 8.79 15.15 -2.11
CA LEU A 66 7.80 15.63 -1.14
C LEU A 66 7.40 14.58 -0.08
N LEU A 67 8.09 13.44 -0.06
CA LEU A 67 7.84 12.34 0.87
C LEU A 67 8.80 12.37 2.06
N GLU A 68 8.25 12.09 3.23
CA GLU A 68 8.98 11.82 4.45
C GLU A 68 9.11 10.32 4.68
N TYR A 69 10.35 9.88 4.90
CA TYR A 69 10.67 8.51 5.25
C TYR A 69 11.17 8.45 6.69
N ARG A 70 10.40 7.82 7.58
CA ARG A 70 10.75 7.69 9.01
C ARG A 70 11.98 6.82 9.26
N SER A 71 12.38 5.99 8.29
CA SER A 71 13.56 5.13 8.40
C SER A 71 14.08 4.72 7.02
N LYS A 72 15.33 4.25 6.97
CA LYS A 72 15.92 3.62 5.79
C LYS A 72 15.11 2.38 5.36
N GLN A 73 14.64 1.58 6.31
CA GLN A 73 13.80 0.42 6.02
C GLN A 73 12.48 0.81 5.35
N THR A 74 11.82 1.88 5.81
CA THR A 74 10.59 2.40 5.19
C THR A 74 10.84 2.83 3.75
N LYS A 75 11.95 3.52 3.48
CA LYS A 75 12.31 3.92 2.11
C LYS A 75 12.50 2.71 1.21
N LEU A 76 13.32 1.75 1.64
CA LEU A 76 13.56 0.51 0.88
C LEU A 76 12.27 -0.27 0.63
N ALA A 77 11.37 -0.35 1.62
CA ALA A 77 10.07 -0.98 1.45
C ALA A 77 9.22 -0.31 0.37
N MET A 78 9.18 1.03 0.35
CA MET A 78 8.44 1.78 -0.68
C MET A 78 9.04 1.58 -2.07
N ASP A 79 10.37 1.64 -2.19
CA ASP A 79 11.06 1.37 -3.45
C ASP A 79 10.74 -0.03 -3.98
N LEU A 80 10.71 -1.04 -3.09
CA LEU A 80 10.33 -2.42 -3.41
C LEU A 80 8.89 -2.49 -3.92
N CYS A 81 7.95 -1.87 -3.20
CA CYS A 81 6.55 -1.87 -3.55
C CYS A 81 6.29 -1.19 -4.90
N LEU A 82 6.93 -0.06 -5.17
CA LEU A 82 6.81 0.67 -6.43
C LEU A 82 7.39 -0.12 -7.61
N HIS A 83 8.51 -0.81 -7.39
CA HIS A 83 9.05 -1.74 -8.39
C HIS A 83 8.06 -2.86 -8.69
N CYS A 84 7.52 -3.52 -7.66
CA CYS A 84 6.56 -4.60 -7.83
C CYS A 84 5.29 -4.16 -8.57
N LEU A 85 4.80 -2.95 -8.32
CA LEU A 85 3.65 -2.39 -9.04
C LEU A 85 3.99 -1.89 -10.45
N GLY A 86 5.27 -1.86 -10.83
CA GLY A 86 5.73 -1.32 -12.11
C GLY A 86 5.64 0.20 -12.22
N LEU A 87 5.42 0.91 -11.11
CA LEU A 87 5.31 2.36 -11.06
C LEU A 87 6.67 3.05 -11.06
N LYS A 88 7.66 2.42 -10.41
CA LYS A 88 9.06 2.86 -10.43
C LYS A 88 9.98 1.63 -10.48
N PRO A 89 10.20 1.05 -11.66
CA PRO A 89 11.03 -0.15 -11.79
C PRO A 89 12.47 0.11 -11.36
N SER A 90 12.96 -0.64 -10.37
CA SER A 90 14.40 -0.75 -10.10
C SER A 90 15.12 -1.45 -11.25
N ALA A 91 16.32 -0.96 -11.60
CA ALA A 91 17.22 -1.64 -12.53
C ALA A 91 17.82 -2.91 -11.90
N GLU A 92 18.03 -2.91 -10.58
CA GLU A 92 18.62 -4.00 -9.82
C GLU A 92 17.65 -4.45 -8.71
N PRO A 93 16.55 -5.15 -9.04
CA PRO A 93 15.54 -5.53 -8.06
C PRO A 93 16.02 -6.55 -7.03
N SER A 94 16.97 -7.42 -7.40
CA SER A 94 17.60 -8.37 -6.48
C SER A 94 18.44 -7.65 -5.43
N GLU A 95 19.28 -6.70 -5.84
CA GLU A 95 20.09 -5.91 -4.90
C GLU A 95 19.22 -5.06 -3.96
N LEU A 96 18.10 -4.53 -4.47
CA LEU A 96 17.13 -3.79 -3.67
C LEU A 96 16.51 -4.68 -2.59
N LEU A 97 16.12 -5.91 -2.93
CA LEU A 97 15.61 -6.89 -1.97
C LEU A 97 16.67 -7.29 -0.94
N ASP A 98 17.88 -7.60 -1.38
CA ASP A 98 18.99 -7.98 -0.48
C ASP A 98 19.30 -6.85 0.51
N THR A 99 19.31 -5.61 0.03
CA THR A 99 19.52 -4.41 0.87
C THR A 99 18.38 -4.25 1.89
N PHE A 100 17.14 -4.51 1.49
CA PHE A 100 15.98 -4.47 2.39
C PHE A 100 16.07 -5.55 3.47
N LEU A 101 16.41 -6.79 3.10
CA LEU A 101 16.57 -7.90 4.03
C LEU A 101 17.71 -7.65 5.04
N ALA A 102 18.84 -7.13 4.57
CA ALA A 102 19.96 -6.76 5.44
C ALA A 102 19.59 -5.64 6.44
N GLU A 103 18.76 -4.68 6.01
CA GLU A 103 18.26 -3.62 6.90
C GLU A 103 17.31 -4.18 7.97
N ILE A 104 16.42 -5.12 7.61
CA ILE A 104 15.57 -5.83 8.58
C ILE A 104 16.45 -6.56 9.60
N GLU A 105 17.42 -7.35 9.16
CA GLU A 105 18.30 -8.14 10.04
C GLU A 105 19.08 -7.24 11.01
N SER A 106 19.55 -6.09 10.53
CA SER A 106 20.21 -5.09 11.35
C SER A 106 19.27 -4.49 12.40
N ASN A 107 18.04 -4.14 12.01
CA ASN A 107 17.04 -3.56 12.90
C ASN A 107 16.52 -4.57 13.95
N GLN A 108 16.47 -5.88 13.65
CA GLN A 108 16.12 -6.92 14.62
C GLN A 108 17.08 -6.98 15.82
N LYS A 109 18.34 -6.59 15.62
CA LYS A 109 19.39 -6.59 16.65
C LYS A 109 19.28 -5.38 17.59
N ILE A 110 18.47 -4.38 17.25
CA ILE A 110 18.29 -3.12 18.00
C ILE A 110 16.92 -3.14 18.67
N GLN A 111 16.87 -3.06 20.01
CA GLN A 111 15.63 -3.24 20.78
C GLN A 111 14.52 -2.26 20.35
N GLU A 112 14.85 -0.99 20.15
CA GLU A 112 13.93 0.08 19.76
C GLU A 112 13.43 -0.04 18.31
N LYS A 113 14.01 -0.93 17.51
CA LYS A 113 13.66 -1.13 16.09
C LYS A 113 13.07 -2.51 15.80
N LYS A 114 12.86 -3.35 16.81
CA LYS A 114 12.28 -4.68 16.62
C LYS A 114 10.90 -4.65 15.97
N GLU A 115 10.04 -3.72 16.39
CA GLU A 115 8.73 -3.52 15.76
C GLU A 115 8.88 -3.11 14.29
N LEU A 116 9.74 -2.13 13.99
CA LEU A 116 10.01 -1.73 12.61
C LEU A 116 10.45 -2.94 11.77
N ALA A 117 11.38 -3.75 12.27
CA ALA A 117 11.86 -4.95 11.58
C ALA A 117 10.74 -5.98 11.36
N LEU A 118 9.92 -6.23 12.38
CA LEU A 118 8.77 -7.13 12.29
C LEU A 118 7.76 -6.63 11.24
N GLY A 119 7.51 -5.32 11.14
CA GLY A 119 6.65 -4.74 10.10
C GLY A 119 7.21 -4.93 8.69
N GLY A 120 8.54 -4.87 8.54
CA GLY A 120 9.21 -5.20 7.27
C GLY A 120 8.95 -6.65 6.84
N LEU A 121 9.05 -7.59 7.77
CA LEU A 121 8.79 -9.01 7.53
C LEU A 121 7.31 -9.25 7.20
N THR A 122 6.42 -8.79 8.07
CA THR A 122 5.00 -9.17 8.06
C THR A 122 4.18 -8.43 7.00
N ILE A 123 4.52 -7.17 6.70
CA ILE A 123 3.79 -6.36 5.73
C ILE A 123 4.49 -6.35 4.37
N THR A 124 5.77 -5.96 4.33
CA THR A 124 6.44 -5.68 3.05
C THR A 124 6.81 -6.96 2.31
N LEU A 125 7.39 -7.95 2.99
CA LEU A 125 7.74 -9.22 2.33
C LEU A 125 6.50 -10.03 1.94
N GLY A 126 5.43 -9.99 2.75
CA GLY A 126 4.14 -10.59 2.39
C GLY A 126 3.61 -10.02 1.07
N PHE A 127 3.62 -8.68 0.92
CA PHE A 127 3.26 -8.03 -0.34
C PHE A 127 4.18 -8.42 -1.50
N PHE A 128 5.50 -8.45 -1.28
CA PHE A 128 6.49 -8.83 -2.29
C PHE A 128 6.25 -10.24 -2.82
N ASP A 129 6.05 -11.23 -1.94
CA ASP A 129 5.81 -12.62 -2.33
C ASP A 129 4.53 -12.74 -3.18
N VAL A 130 3.46 -12.02 -2.83
CA VAL A 130 2.23 -11.96 -3.62
C VAL A 130 2.50 -11.40 -5.01
N MET A 131 3.20 -10.27 -5.10
CA MET A 131 3.52 -9.65 -6.40
C MET A 131 4.44 -10.53 -7.24
N ARG A 132 5.39 -11.24 -6.63
CA ARG A 132 6.24 -12.22 -7.33
C ARG A 132 5.40 -13.32 -7.99
N ALA A 133 4.45 -13.91 -7.26
CA ALA A 133 3.56 -14.93 -7.81
C ALA A 133 2.68 -14.40 -8.95
N ILE A 134 2.16 -13.17 -8.80
CA ILE A 134 1.39 -12.48 -9.86
C ILE A 134 2.22 -12.30 -11.12
N HIS A 135 3.48 -11.85 -11.00
CA HIS A 135 4.36 -11.64 -12.14
C HIS A 135 4.83 -12.95 -12.79
N ALA A 136 4.98 -14.01 -12.00
CA ALA A 136 5.20 -15.37 -12.49
C ALA A 136 3.99 -15.96 -13.22
N LYS A 137 2.81 -15.32 -13.09
CA LYS A 137 1.52 -15.77 -13.63
C LYS A 137 1.13 -17.16 -13.12
N ASP A 138 1.48 -17.46 -11.87
CA ASP A 138 1.11 -18.70 -11.20
C ASP A 138 -0.04 -18.42 -10.22
N GLU A 139 -1.26 -18.81 -10.60
CA GLU A 139 -2.43 -18.61 -9.75
C GLU A 139 -2.37 -19.44 -8.46
N THR A 140 -1.73 -20.63 -8.49
CA THR A 140 -1.63 -21.49 -7.31
C THR A 140 -0.68 -20.88 -6.30
N ASP A 141 0.50 -20.44 -6.76
CA ASP A 141 1.46 -19.72 -5.91
C ASP A 141 0.86 -18.40 -5.40
N TYR A 142 0.10 -17.69 -6.25
CA TYR A 142 -0.60 -16.47 -5.84
C TYR A 142 -1.55 -16.70 -4.68
N ARG A 143 -2.40 -17.74 -4.75
CA ARG A 143 -3.36 -18.07 -3.68
C ARG A 143 -2.65 -18.39 -2.36
N GLN A 144 -1.57 -19.15 -2.42
CA GLN A 144 -0.77 -19.47 -1.25
C GLN A 144 -0.08 -18.23 -0.67
N ALA A 145 0.53 -17.41 -1.53
CA ALA A 145 1.21 -16.19 -1.13
C ALA A 145 0.25 -15.18 -0.51
N ILE A 146 -0.92 -14.97 -1.10
CA ILE A 146 -1.88 -13.98 -0.60
C ILE A 146 -2.55 -14.45 0.70
N TYR A 147 -2.83 -15.75 0.84
CA TYR A 147 -3.28 -16.32 2.11
C TYR A 147 -2.25 -16.07 3.22
N LYS A 148 -0.99 -16.41 2.95
CA LYS A 148 0.10 -16.21 3.93
C LYS A 148 0.29 -14.73 4.27
N ALA A 149 0.24 -13.84 3.28
CA ALA A 149 0.38 -12.40 3.51
C ALA A 149 -0.77 -11.83 4.34
N VAL A 150 -2.00 -12.33 4.17
CA VAL A 150 -3.14 -11.98 5.03
C VAL A 150 -2.91 -12.41 6.47
N GLU A 151 -2.44 -13.64 6.70
CA GLU A 151 -2.16 -14.12 8.05
C GLU A 151 -1.00 -13.36 8.71
N MET A 152 0.04 -13.00 7.96
CA MET A 152 1.14 -12.16 8.44
C MET A 152 0.69 -10.73 8.77
N HIS A 153 -0.20 -10.14 7.96
CA HIS A 153 -0.80 -8.84 8.25
C HIS A 153 -1.64 -8.90 9.52
N LYS A 154 -2.43 -9.96 9.70
CA LYS A 154 -3.19 -10.20 10.92
C LYS A 154 -2.27 -10.32 12.13
N GLU A 155 -1.23 -11.15 12.04
CA GLU A 155 -0.21 -11.29 13.10
C GLU A 155 0.38 -9.94 13.47
N TRP A 156 0.81 -9.13 12.49
CA TRP A 156 1.34 -7.79 12.74
C TRP A 156 0.36 -6.90 13.51
N PHE A 157 -0.93 -6.98 13.23
CA PHE A 157 -1.87 -6.12 13.93
C PHE A 157 -2.33 -6.69 15.28
N THR A 158 -2.28 -8.01 15.48
CA THR A 158 -2.78 -8.68 16.71
C THR A 158 -1.70 -9.29 17.60
N HIS A 159 -0.41 -9.00 17.38
CA HIS A 159 0.69 -9.63 18.13
C HIS A 159 0.83 -9.18 19.59
N ASP A 160 0.13 -8.12 20.02
CA ASP A 160 0.11 -7.66 21.42
C ASP A 160 -1.32 -7.44 21.96
N GLU A 161 -1.42 -7.36 23.28
CA GLU A 161 -2.70 -7.33 24.02
C GLU A 161 -3.48 -6.01 23.84
N ASP A 162 -2.84 -4.94 23.33
CA ASP A 162 -3.45 -3.61 23.16
C ASP A 162 -3.96 -3.37 21.73
N PHE A 163 -4.65 -4.38 21.19
CA PHE A 163 -5.17 -4.36 19.82
C PHE A 163 -6.36 -3.40 19.63
N SER A 164 -7.13 -3.14 20.71
CA SER A 164 -8.40 -2.42 20.64
C SER A 164 -8.29 -0.96 20.14
N GLY A 165 -7.11 -0.35 20.25
CA GLY A 165 -6.85 1.03 19.79
C GLY A 165 -6.32 1.16 18.35
N ARG A 166 -5.96 0.04 17.68
CA ARG A 166 -5.25 0.08 16.39
C ARG A 166 -6.20 0.05 15.19
N ILE A 167 -6.89 1.18 14.95
CA ILE A 167 -7.81 1.37 13.79
C ILE A 167 -7.10 1.12 12.44
N ILE A 168 -5.77 1.27 12.38
CA ILE A 168 -4.96 1.20 11.16
C ILE A 168 -4.87 -0.25 10.59
N GLY A 169 -5.18 -1.27 11.39
CA GLY A 169 -4.97 -2.68 11.01
C GLY A 169 -6.09 -3.36 10.25
N TYR A 170 -7.31 -2.81 10.25
CA TYR A 170 -8.52 -3.51 9.81
C TYR A 170 -8.53 -3.88 8.32
N ILE A 171 -7.76 -3.20 7.48
CA ILE A 171 -7.69 -3.42 6.05
C ILE A 171 -6.25 -3.30 5.57
N SER A 172 -5.77 -4.25 4.77
CA SER A 172 -4.47 -4.15 4.10
C SER A 172 -4.63 -3.53 2.71
N LEU A 173 -4.52 -2.20 2.62
CA LEU A 173 -4.59 -1.50 1.33
C LEU A 173 -3.57 -2.03 0.28
N PRO A 174 -2.30 -2.33 0.64
CA PRO A 174 -1.37 -2.94 -0.30
C PRO A 174 -1.86 -4.27 -0.87
N LEU A 175 -2.36 -5.18 -0.03
CA LEU A 175 -2.85 -6.49 -0.49
C LEU A 175 -4.13 -6.35 -1.32
N LEU A 176 -5.00 -5.39 -1.00
CA LEU A 176 -6.16 -5.07 -1.85
C LEU A 176 -5.73 -4.60 -3.24
N ALA A 177 -4.72 -3.74 -3.33
CA ALA A 177 -4.20 -3.27 -4.61
C ALA A 177 -3.59 -4.44 -5.41
N ALA A 178 -2.80 -5.30 -4.78
CA ALA A 178 -2.24 -6.50 -5.41
C ALA A 178 -3.34 -7.45 -5.91
N ALA A 179 -4.34 -7.74 -5.09
CA ALA A 179 -5.48 -8.58 -5.46
C ALA A 179 -6.28 -7.98 -6.62
N LYS A 180 -6.57 -6.68 -6.59
CA LYS A 180 -7.28 -6.01 -7.67
C LYS A 180 -6.49 -6.04 -8.97
N TYR A 181 -5.18 -5.83 -8.90
CA TYR A 181 -4.29 -5.92 -10.05
C TYR A 181 -4.26 -7.34 -10.63
N ALA A 182 -4.09 -8.36 -9.80
CA ALA A 182 -4.07 -9.77 -10.22
C ALA A 182 -5.37 -10.18 -10.92
N TYR A 183 -6.52 -9.84 -10.32
CA TYR A 183 -7.83 -10.10 -10.89
C TYR A 183 -8.02 -9.35 -12.22
N SER A 184 -7.75 -8.04 -12.24
CA SER A 184 -8.01 -7.22 -13.43
C SER A 184 -7.12 -7.60 -14.63
N LYS A 185 -5.90 -8.09 -14.36
CA LYS A 185 -4.91 -8.40 -15.41
C LYS A 185 -4.96 -9.86 -15.86
N TYR A 186 -5.20 -10.78 -14.94
CA TYR A 186 -5.08 -12.23 -15.19
C TYR A 186 -6.32 -13.04 -14.80
N GLY A 187 -7.32 -12.43 -14.18
CA GLY A 187 -8.51 -13.12 -13.68
C GLY A 187 -8.29 -13.93 -12.40
N PHE A 188 -7.15 -13.74 -11.72
CA PHE A 188 -6.81 -14.49 -10.51
C PHE A 188 -7.81 -14.22 -9.38
N ASN A 189 -8.19 -15.29 -8.68
CA ASN A 189 -9.14 -15.23 -7.58
C ASN A 189 -8.60 -16.01 -6.37
N ILE A 190 -9.24 -15.83 -5.21
CA ILE A 190 -8.96 -16.57 -3.98
C ILE A 190 -10.05 -17.61 -3.71
N ASP A 191 -9.70 -18.65 -2.96
CA ASP A 191 -10.58 -19.76 -2.55
C ASP A 191 -10.82 -19.81 -1.04
N PHE A 192 -10.50 -18.72 -0.34
CA PHE A 192 -10.74 -18.54 1.09
C PHE A 192 -11.45 -17.21 1.36
N GLU A 193 -12.12 -17.12 2.51
CA GLU A 193 -12.73 -15.88 2.97
C GLU A 193 -11.78 -15.13 3.90
N SER A 194 -11.72 -13.80 3.74
CA SER A 194 -10.95 -12.94 4.64
C SER A 194 -11.61 -11.58 4.78
N PRO A 195 -11.75 -11.04 6.01
CA PRO A 195 -12.24 -9.68 6.21
C PRO A 195 -11.28 -8.62 5.62
N TYR A 196 -10.01 -8.97 5.39
CA TYR A 196 -9.01 -8.09 4.79
C TYR A 196 -9.09 -8.04 3.26
N LEU A 197 -9.77 -8.99 2.61
CA LEU A 197 -9.93 -9.09 1.16
C LEU A 197 -11.41 -9.27 0.79
N PRO A 198 -12.20 -8.18 0.78
CA PRO A 198 -13.61 -8.24 0.44
C PRO A 198 -13.86 -8.78 -0.97
N THR A 199 -14.94 -9.54 -1.14
CA THR A 199 -15.28 -10.23 -2.40
C THR A 199 -15.45 -9.29 -3.59
N TYR A 200 -15.86 -8.02 -3.37
CA TYR A 200 -16.02 -7.02 -4.43
C TYR A 200 -14.71 -6.70 -5.17
N ILE A 201 -13.55 -7.01 -4.58
CA ILE A 201 -12.24 -6.84 -5.24
C ILE A 201 -12.13 -7.73 -6.48
N PHE A 202 -12.73 -8.92 -6.40
CA PHE A 202 -12.75 -9.95 -7.45
C PHE A 202 -14.00 -9.88 -8.33
N MET A 203 -14.59 -8.69 -8.43
CA MET A 203 -15.72 -8.41 -9.30
C MET A 203 -15.38 -7.26 -10.25
N ASP A 204 -15.92 -7.33 -11.46
CA ASP A 204 -16.01 -6.16 -12.33
C ASP A 204 -17.04 -5.20 -11.74
N GLN A 205 -16.61 -3.97 -11.50
CA GLN A 205 -17.53 -2.90 -11.12
C GLN A 205 -18.30 -2.49 -12.38
N LYS A 206 -19.61 -2.69 -12.35
CA LYS A 206 -20.56 -2.29 -13.40
C LYS A 206 -20.74 -0.77 -13.43
#